data_AF-A0A2J8EGD6-F1
#
_entry.id   AF-A0A2J8EGD6-F1
#
_cell.length_a   1.000
_cell.length_b   1.000
_cell.length_c   1.000
_cell.angle_alpha   90.00
_cell.angle_beta   90.00
_cell.angle_gamma   90.00
#
_symmetry.space_group_name_H-M   'P 1'
#
loop_
_entity.id
_entity.type
_entity.pdbx_description
1 polymer ?
#
loop_
_entity_poly.entity_id
_entity_poly.type
_entity_poly.pdbx_seq_one_letter_code
_entity_poly.pdbx_strand_id
1 'polypeptide(L)'
;MSSAILDVHSEKAAAPKAVAHLLPCRIQHDGPVDSAPSFWNPTTSTDGKSKAFFRGRELHGKSVRLASGYRGIVVEKQNKTIEAPRPDAPPQEEEDDEDKVERGALRVTAEFDEMVVWGAESMADAATDPYVRSMEEWLQVAESIHQYDEPAGDQPATA
;
A
#
# COMPACT_ATOMS: atom_id res chain seq x y z
N MET A 1 22.27 1.08 -12.78
CA MET A 1 20.85 1.38 -12.46
C MET A 1 20.18 0.07 -12.04
N SER A 2 19.31 0.05 -11.03
CA SER A 2 18.58 -1.18 -10.65
C SER A 2 17.44 -1.40 -11.62
N SER A 3 17.40 -2.55 -12.30
CA SER A 3 16.27 -2.91 -13.18
C SER A 3 15.07 -3.35 -12.34
N ALA A 4 13.86 -2.90 -12.71
CA ALA A 4 12.63 -3.30 -12.04
C ALA A 4 12.27 -4.75 -12.35
N ILE A 5 11.93 -5.53 -11.31
CA ILE A 5 11.60 -6.97 -11.41
C ILE A 5 10.08 -7.18 -11.52
N LEU A 6 9.29 -6.23 -11.03
CA LEU A 6 7.83 -6.28 -10.98
C LEU A 6 7.26 -4.98 -11.54
N ASP A 7 6.20 -5.07 -12.33
CA ASP A 7 5.45 -3.92 -12.83
C ASP A 7 4.00 -3.97 -12.33
N VAL A 8 3.52 -2.83 -11.84
CA VAL A 8 2.16 -2.67 -11.31
C VAL A 8 1.28 -2.02 -12.36
N HIS A 9 0.22 -2.72 -12.76
CA HIS A 9 -0.75 -2.24 -13.74
C HIS A 9 -2.08 -1.96 -13.07
N SER A 10 -2.56 -0.74 -13.28
CA SER A 10 -3.95 -0.38 -13.04
C SER A 10 -4.73 -0.59 -14.33
N GLU A 11 -5.92 -1.19 -14.25
CA GLU A 11 -6.86 -1.17 -15.36
C GLU A 11 -7.39 0.26 -15.59
N LYS A 12 -7.93 0.54 -16.78
CA LYS A 12 -8.50 1.85 -17.14
C LYS A 12 -9.66 2.28 -16.22
N ALA A 13 -10.34 1.30 -15.60
CA ALA A 13 -11.37 1.56 -14.61
C ALA A 13 -10.76 1.74 -13.22
N ALA A 14 -11.30 2.67 -12.44
CA ALA A 14 -10.87 2.88 -11.06
C ALA A 14 -11.09 1.60 -10.24
N ALA A 15 -10.05 1.16 -9.53
CA ALA A 15 -10.14 0.02 -8.64
C ALA A 15 -11.10 0.32 -7.47
N PRO A 16 -11.85 -0.68 -6.98
CA PRO A 16 -12.80 -0.49 -5.89
C PRO A 16 -12.10 -0.11 -4.60
N LYS A 17 -12.78 0.68 -3.76
CA LYS A 17 -12.30 0.99 -2.41
C LYS A 17 -12.55 -0.19 -1.47
N ALA A 18 -11.54 -0.53 -0.68
CA ALA A 18 -11.59 -1.58 0.34
C ALA A 18 -11.14 -1.02 1.70
N VAL A 19 -11.47 -1.75 2.76
CA VAL A 19 -10.97 -1.48 4.12
C VAL A 19 -10.00 -2.59 4.49
N ALA A 20 -8.74 -2.23 4.74
CA ALA A 20 -7.73 -3.17 5.20
C ALA A 20 -7.85 -3.37 6.72
N HIS A 21 -7.95 -4.62 7.18
CA HIS A 21 -7.97 -4.97 8.59
C HIS A 21 -6.73 -5.79 8.95
N LEU A 22 -5.90 -5.25 9.85
CA LEU A 22 -4.74 -5.96 10.39
C LEU A 22 -5.09 -6.58 11.74
N LEU A 23 -5.27 -7.91 11.75
CA LEU A 23 -5.69 -8.65 12.95
C LEU A 23 -4.48 -9.06 13.82
N PRO A 24 -4.62 -9.15 15.16
CA PRO A 24 -3.54 -9.55 16.06
C PRO A 24 -3.42 -11.08 16.13
N CYS A 25 -3.60 -11.75 14.99
CA CYS A 25 -3.51 -13.21 14.87
C CYS A 25 -3.23 -13.61 13.42
N ARG A 26 -2.71 -14.83 13.25
CA ARG A 26 -2.52 -15.44 11.93
C ARG A 26 -3.70 -16.35 11.60
N ILE A 27 -4.31 -16.12 10.45
CA ILE A 27 -5.32 -17.01 9.87
C ILE A 27 -4.61 -17.96 8.91
N GLN A 28 -4.78 -19.28 9.09
CA GLN A 28 -4.20 -20.30 8.21
C GLN A 28 -5.12 -20.60 7.03
N HIS A 29 -5.56 -19.56 6.35
CA HIS A 29 -6.40 -19.65 5.16
C HIS A 29 -6.18 -18.40 4.32
N ASP A 30 -5.79 -18.61 3.07
CA ASP A 30 -5.60 -17.56 2.08
C ASP A 30 -6.68 -17.74 1.01
N GLY A 31 -7.67 -16.85 0.98
CA GLY A 31 -8.78 -16.95 0.04
C GLY A 31 -10.01 -16.14 0.43
N PRO A 32 -11.01 -16.07 -0.48
CA PRO A 32 -12.30 -15.44 -0.18
C PRO A 32 -13.06 -16.24 0.88
N VAL A 33 -13.87 -15.53 1.67
CA VAL A 33 -14.78 -16.11 2.65
C VAL A 33 -16.23 -15.78 2.28
N ASP A 34 -17.12 -16.78 2.34
CA ASP A 34 -18.47 -16.70 1.75
C ASP A 34 -19.35 -15.58 2.33
N SER A 35 -19.18 -15.24 3.62
CA SER A 35 -19.92 -14.13 4.24
C SER A 35 -19.12 -13.41 5.32
N ALA A 36 -18.12 -12.61 4.92
CA ALA A 36 -17.41 -11.74 5.85
C ALA A 36 -18.37 -10.89 6.71
N PRO A 37 -19.41 -10.22 6.16
CA PRO A 37 -20.32 -9.39 6.96
C PRO A 37 -21.19 -10.17 7.95
N SER A 38 -21.31 -11.51 7.86
CA SER A 38 -22.01 -12.26 8.91
C SER A 38 -21.15 -12.51 10.15
N PHE A 39 -19.82 -12.57 9.98
CA PHE A 39 -18.89 -12.95 11.03
C PHE A 39 -17.98 -11.81 11.49
N TRP A 40 -17.88 -10.74 10.70
CA TRP A 40 -17.01 -9.60 10.94
C TRP A 40 -17.78 -8.31 10.75
N ASN A 41 -18.22 -7.74 11.87
CA ASN A 41 -18.98 -6.48 11.92
C ASN A 41 -18.36 -5.51 12.95
N PRO A 42 -17.23 -4.87 12.63
CA PRO A 42 -16.69 -3.78 13.44
C PRO A 42 -17.71 -2.67 13.67
N THR A 43 -17.82 -2.20 14.91
CA THR A 43 -18.54 -0.96 15.22
C THR A 43 -17.53 0.15 15.48
N THR A 44 -17.62 1.21 14.68
CA THR A 44 -16.72 2.37 14.78
C THR A 44 -17.40 3.50 15.54
N SER A 45 -16.76 3.95 16.61
CA SER A 45 -17.17 5.15 17.35
C SER A 45 -16.72 6.43 16.63
N THR A 46 -17.32 7.56 16.98
CA THR A 46 -16.96 8.90 16.46
C THR A 46 -15.49 9.26 16.66
N ASP A 47 -14.84 8.65 17.65
CA ASP A 47 -13.44 8.90 18.00
C ASP A 47 -12.44 8.07 17.17
N GLY A 48 -12.88 7.39 16.11
CA GLY A 48 -12.03 6.52 15.28
C GLY A 48 -11.63 5.19 15.93
N LYS A 49 -12.19 4.90 17.12
CA LYS A 49 -12.02 3.64 17.84
C LYS A 49 -13.04 2.63 17.36
N SER A 50 -12.58 1.44 17.00
CA SER A 50 -13.43 0.35 16.53
C SER A 50 -13.46 -0.79 17.55
N LYS A 51 -14.58 -1.50 17.63
CA LYS A 51 -14.73 -2.71 18.45
C LYS A 51 -15.28 -3.84 17.60
N ALA A 52 -14.70 -5.03 17.72
CA ALA A 52 -15.17 -6.23 17.03
C ALA A 52 -14.91 -7.48 17.89
N PHE A 53 -15.58 -8.58 17.55
CA PHE A 53 -15.31 -9.89 18.14
C PHE A 53 -14.83 -10.83 17.06
N PHE A 54 -13.69 -11.48 17.28
CA PHE A 54 -13.17 -12.49 16.39
C PHE A 54 -12.92 -13.78 17.16
N ARG A 55 -13.56 -14.87 16.76
CA ARG A 55 -13.45 -16.19 17.43
C ARG A 55 -13.73 -16.11 18.95
N GLY A 56 -14.69 -15.26 19.35
CA GLY A 56 -15.07 -15.07 20.75
C GLY A 56 -14.15 -14.14 21.57
N ARG A 57 -13.11 -13.55 20.95
CA ARG A 57 -12.21 -12.59 21.60
C ARG A 57 -12.59 -11.17 21.22
N GLU A 58 -12.65 -10.29 22.22
CA GLU A 58 -12.83 -8.86 22.00
C GLU A 58 -11.56 -8.23 21.41
N LEU A 59 -11.72 -7.46 20.34
CA LEU A 59 -10.66 -6.72 19.68
C LEU A 59 -10.97 -5.22 19.70
N HIS A 60 -9.92 -4.43 19.91
CA HIS A 60 -9.98 -2.97 19.83
C HIS A 60 -9.19 -2.49 18.62
N GLY A 61 -9.87 -1.83 17.70
CA GLY A 61 -9.31 -1.32 16.46
C GLY A 61 -9.02 0.17 16.54
N LYS A 62 -7.91 0.61 15.97
CA LYS A 62 -7.60 2.01 15.68
C LYS A 62 -7.55 2.19 14.17
N SER A 63 -8.37 3.08 13.62
CA SER A 63 -8.23 3.47 12.21
C SER A 63 -7.02 4.38 12.06
N VAL A 64 -6.12 4.03 11.14
CA VAL A 64 -4.91 4.77 10.82
C VAL A 64 -4.96 5.12 9.35
N ARG A 65 -4.95 6.42 9.07
CA ARG A 65 -4.95 6.94 7.69
C ARG A 65 -3.56 6.90 7.10
N LEU A 66 -3.50 6.70 5.80
CA LEU A 66 -2.26 6.88 5.06
C LEU A 66 -1.85 8.36 5.07
N ALA A 67 -0.55 8.64 5.04
CA ALA A 67 -0.04 10.01 4.96
C ALA A 67 -0.49 10.69 3.67
N SER A 68 -0.54 12.03 3.67
CA SER A 68 -0.92 12.81 2.48
C SER A 68 -0.01 12.45 1.30
N GLY A 69 -0.58 12.28 0.11
CA GLY A 69 0.15 11.88 -1.10
C GLY A 69 0.36 10.37 -1.24
N TYR A 70 0.04 9.57 -0.22
CA TYR A 70 0.11 8.11 -0.30
C TYR A 70 -1.26 7.50 -0.58
N ARG A 71 -1.26 6.35 -1.26
CA ARG A 71 -2.43 5.49 -1.46
C ARG A 71 -2.06 4.03 -1.23
N GLY A 72 -2.99 3.27 -0.67
CA GLY A 72 -2.84 1.84 -0.45
C GLY A 72 -3.41 1.09 -1.65
N ILE A 73 -2.71 0.07 -2.12
CA ILE A 73 -3.16 -0.80 -3.21
C ILE A 73 -3.10 -2.26 -2.76
N VAL A 74 -4.10 -3.04 -3.16
CA VAL A 74 -4.09 -4.50 -3.08
C VAL A 74 -3.77 -5.00 -4.48
N VAL A 75 -2.76 -5.87 -4.58
CA VAL A 75 -2.28 -6.39 -5.86
C VAL A 75 -2.35 -7.90 -5.91
N GLU A 76 -2.67 -8.42 -7.08
CA GLU A 76 -2.64 -9.85 -7.38
C GLU A 76 -1.56 -10.12 -8.42
N LYS A 77 -0.70 -11.12 -8.17
CA LYS A 77 0.31 -11.55 -9.12
C LYS A 77 -0.36 -12.22 -10.31
N GLN A 78 -0.05 -11.76 -11.51
CA GLN A 78 -0.46 -12.42 -12.73
C GLN A 78 0.57 -13.47 -13.14
N ASN A 79 0.10 -14.53 -13.79
CA ASN A 79 0.96 -15.56 -14.40
C ASN A 79 1.58 -15.09 -15.74
N LYS A 80 1.34 -13.83 -16.12
CA LYS A 80 1.89 -13.23 -17.33
C LYS A 80 3.10 -12.41 -16.98
N THR A 81 4.10 -12.51 -17.83
CA THR A 81 5.28 -11.67 -17.81
C THR A 81 5.10 -10.55 -18.82
N ILE A 82 5.61 -9.37 -18.50
CA ILE A 82 5.60 -8.21 -19.39
C ILE A 82 7.02 -8.00 -19.88
N GLU A 83 7.17 -7.93 -21.20
CA GLU A 83 8.41 -7.55 -21.84
C GLU A 83 8.55 -6.03 -21.73
N ALA A 84 9.62 -5.58 -21.08
CA ALA A 84 9.94 -4.16 -20.95
C ALA A 84 11.37 -3.89 -21.46
N PRO A 85 11.62 -2.74 -22.11
CA PRO A 85 12.96 -2.38 -22.54
C PRO A 85 13.95 -2.38 -21.36
N ARG A 86 15.19 -2.82 -21.62
CA ARG A 86 16.29 -2.66 -20.67
C ARG A 86 16.51 -1.17 -20.38
N PRO A 87 16.61 -0.77 -19.10
CA PRO A 87 16.79 0.63 -18.73
C PRO A 87 18.14 1.23 -19.20
N ASP A 88 19.11 0.37 -19.54
CA ASP A 88 20.45 0.77 -19.99
C ASP A 88 20.65 0.62 -21.52
N ALA A 89 19.60 0.31 -22.29
CA ALA A 89 19.72 0.17 -23.75
C ALA A 89 19.77 1.56 -24.43
N PRO A 90 20.70 1.78 -25.38
CA PRO A 90 20.71 3.00 -26.19
C PRO A 90 19.41 3.10 -27.00
N PRO A 91 18.87 4.31 -27.23
CA PRO A 91 17.70 4.49 -28.07
C PRO A 91 18.07 4.16 -29.52
N GLN A 92 17.90 2.90 -29.93
CA GLN A 92 17.99 2.46 -31.32
C GLN A 92 16.57 2.24 -31.87
N GLU A 93 16.37 2.61 -33.14
CA GLU A 93 15.07 2.59 -33.84
C GLU A 93 14.59 1.18 -34.21
N GLU A 94 15.42 0.15 -33.97
CA GLU A 94 15.08 -1.26 -34.17
C GLU A 94 15.21 -1.97 -32.81
N GLU A 95 14.08 -2.24 -32.16
CA GLU A 95 14.01 -3.05 -30.93
C GLU A 95 14.38 -4.50 -31.25
N ASP A 96 15.66 -4.87 -31.10
CA ASP A 96 16.07 -6.28 -31.12
C ASP A 96 15.49 -6.98 -29.87
N ASP A 97 14.87 -8.15 -30.04
CA ASP A 97 14.20 -8.87 -28.94
C ASP A 97 15.16 -9.24 -27.79
N GLU A 98 16.48 -9.17 -28.00
CA GLU A 98 17.51 -9.36 -26.98
C GLU A 98 17.52 -8.27 -25.90
N ASP A 99 16.95 -7.09 -26.16
CA ASP A 99 16.94 -5.96 -25.22
C ASP A 99 15.70 -5.87 -24.33
N LYS A 100 14.82 -6.87 -24.38
CA LYS A 100 13.64 -6.94 -23.50
C LYS A 100 13.92 -7.79 -22.26
N VAL A 101 13.49 -7.30 -21.10
CA VAL A 101 13.55 -8.06 -19.83
C VAL A 101 12.14 -8.49 -19.45
N GLU A 102 12.03 -9.76 -19.09
CA GLU A 102 10.83 -10.36 -18.53
C GLU A 102 10.58 -9.87 -17.09
N ARG A 103 9.49 -9.12 -16.89
CA ARG A 103 9.06 -8.62 -15.57
C ARG A 103 7.75 -9.23 -15.12
N GLY A 104 7.63 -9.54 -13.83
CA GLY A 104 6.39 -10.09 -13.26
C GLY A 104 5.29 -9.03 -13.22
N ALA A 105 4.10 -9.35 -13.72
CA ALA A 105 2.97 -8.43 -13.71
C ALA A 105 2.16 -8.51 -12.42
N LEU A 106 1.86 -7.36 -11.82
CA LEU A 106 0.96 -7.19 -10.68
C LEU A 106 -0.27 -6.39 -11.12
N ARG A 107 -1.47 -6.91 -10.85
CA ARG A 107 -2.73 -6.21 -11.12
C ARG A 107 -3.30 -5.62 -9.84
N VAL A 108 -3.65 -4.34 -9.87
CA VAL A 108 -4.39 -3.70 -8.78
C VAL A 108 -5.83 -4.24 -8.73
N THR A 109 -6.23 -4.77 -7.58
CA THR A 109 -7.58 -5.33 -7.35
C THR A 109 -8.44 -4.46 -6.44
N ALA A 110 -7.82 -3.66 -5.57
CA ALA A 110 -8.51 -2.70 -4.71
C ALA A 110 -7.56 -1.59 -4.25
N GLU A 111 -8.15 -0.48 -3.78
CA GLU A 111 -7.42 0.62 -3.14
C GLU A 111 -7.97 0.91 -1.75
N PHE A 112 -7.13 1.44 -0.87
CA PHE A 112 -7.56 1.87 0.47
C PHE A 112 -6.79 3.12 0.88
N ASP A 113 -7.47 3.98 1.63
CA ASP A 113 -6.91 5.25 2.15
C ASP A 113 -6.63 5.18 3.66
N GLU A 114 -7.14 4.13 4.32
CA GLU A 114 -6.92 3.85 5.73
C GLU A 114 -6.90 2.33 6.00
N MET A 115 -6.25 1.97 7.10
CA MET A 115 -6.25 0.61 7.63
C MET A 115 -6.71 0.62 9.08
N VAL A 116 -7.36 -0.46 9.50
CA VAL A 116 -7.73 -0.66 10.90
C VAL A 116 -6.76 -1.65 11.53
N VAL A 117 -5.96 -1.17 12.48
CA VAL A 117 -5.04 -2.00 13.26
C VAL A 117 -5.75 -2.47 14.52
N TRP A 118 -5.83 -3.79 14.70
CA TRP A 118 -6.55 -4.41 15.81
C TRP A 118 -5.60 -4.95 16.87
N GLY A 119 -5.80 -4.53 18.12
CA GLY A 119 -5.14 -5.07 19.30
C GLY A 119 -6.05 -6.04 20.07
N ALA A 120 -5.45 -7.03 20.71
CA ALA A 120 -6.14 -7.89 21.66
C ALA A 120 -6.18 -7.22 23.04
N GLU A 121 -7.35 -7.08 23.65
CA GLU A 121 -7.58 -6.54 25.01
C GLU A 121 -7.17 -5.07 25.25
N SER A 122 -6.29 -4.50 24.42
CA SER A 122 -5.90 -3.09 24.43
C SER A 122 -5.89 -2.48 23.03
N MET A 123 -6.03 -1.16 22.95
CA MET A 123 -5.96 -0.42 21.70
C MET A 123 -4.53 -0.39 21.18
N ALA A 124 -4.34 -0.58 19.88
CA ALA A 124 -3.05 -0.36 19.23
C ALA A 124 -2.73 1.15 19.24
N ASP A 125 -1.56 1.52 19.75
CA ASP A 125 -1.03 2.89 19.71
C ASP A 125 0.38 2.92 19.11
N ALA A 126 0.86 4.11 18.71
CA ALA A 126 2.19 4.23 18.10
C ALA A 126 3.34 3.91 19.06
N ALA A 127 3.10 3.94 20.37
CA ALA A 127 4.11 3.60 21.37
C ALA A 127 4.38 2.09 21.42
N THR A 128 3.37 1.28 21.11
CA THR A 128 3.42 -0.18 21.27
C THR A 128 3.27 -0.96 19.96
N ASP A 129 2.63 -0.39 18.94
CA ASP A 129 2.33 -1.06 17.68
C ASP A 129 3.22 -0.54 16.54
N PRO A 130 4.06 -1.40 15.92
CA PRO A 130 4.99 -1.00 14.89
C PRO A 130 4.31 -0.55 13.59
N TYR A 131 3.09 -1.03 13.30
CA TYR A 131 2.37 -0.64 12.08
C TYR A 131 1.79 0.75 12.23
N VAL A 132 1.16 1.04 13.38
CA VAL A 132 0.70 2.40 13.71
C VAL A 132 1.87 3.37 13.65
N ARG A 133 3.00 3.03 14.28
CA ARG A 133 4.20 3.86 14.26
C ARG A 133 4.78 4.06 12.86
N SER A 134 4.79 3.02 12.03
CA SER A 134 5.30 3.13 10.66
C SER A 134 4.45 4.10 9.82
N MET A 135 3.13 4.03 9.99
CA MET A 135 2.19 4.88 9.28
C MET A 135 2.23 6.33 9.75
N GLU A 136 2.34 6.56 11.05
CA GLU A 136 2.29 7.91 11.64
C GLU A 136 3.66 8.60 11.61
N GLU A 137 4.76 7.89 11.84
CA GLU A 137 6.10 8.48 11.99
C GLU A 137 7.02 8.18 10.81
N TRP A 138 7.16 6.90 10.44
CA TRP A 138 8.21 6.47 9.51
C TRP A 138 8.05 7.08 8.11
N LEU A 139 6.83 7.14 7.57
CA LEU A 139 6.59 7.72 6.25
C LEU A 139 7.07 9.18 6.16
N GLN A 140 6.86 9.97 7.21
CA GLN A 140 7.28 11.37 7.26
C GLN A 140 8.80 11.51 7.36
N VAL A 141 9.44 10.64 8.14
CA VAL A 141 10.90 10.60 8.27
C VAL A 141 11.55 10.20 6.94
N ALA A 142 11.02 9.16 6.29
CA ALA A 142 11.51 8.71 4.98
C ALA A 142 11.37 9.82 3.93
N GLU A 143 10.22 10.49 3.86
CA GLU A 143 10.01 11.63 2.97
C GLU A 143 11.04 12.74 3.23
N SER A 144 11.28 13.10 4.49
CA SER A 144 12.25 14.14 4.86
C SER A 144 13.70 13.79 4.48
N ILE A 145 14.09 12.52 4.60
CA ILE A 145 15.45 12.05 4.24
C ILE A 145 15.66 12.06 2.72
N HIS A 146 14.61 11.74 1.96
CA HIS A 146 14.68 11.56 0.51
C HIS A 146 14.18 12.78 -0.28
N GLN A 147 13.84 13.88 0.40
CA GLN A 147 13.49 15.13 -0.25
C GLN A 147 14.73 15.74 -0.92
N TYR A 148 14.60 16.06 -2.21
CA TYR A 148 15.63 16.82 -2.91
C TYR A 148 15.39 18.31 -2.67
N ASP A 149 16.46 19.07 -2.42
CA ASP A 149 16.41 20.52 -2.44
C ASP A 149 16.03 20.98 -3.84
N GLU A 150 14.95 21.75 -3.97
CA GLU A 150 14.65 22.45 -5.22
C GLU A 150 15.81 23.42 -5.50
N PRO A 151 16.49 23.33 -6.65
CA PRO A 151 17.49 24.32 -7.00
C PRO A 151 16.80 25.67 -7.06
N ALA A 152 17.25 26.62 -6.24
CA ALA A 152 16.75 27.99 -6.21
C ALA A 152 16.67 28.50 -7.65
N GLY A 153 15.44 28.68 -8.12
CA GLY A 153 15.19 29.17 -9.47
C GLY A 153 15.95 30.47 -9.67
N ASP A 154 16.84 30.47 -10.66
CA ASP A 154 17.57 31.64 -11.13
C ASP A 154 16.52 32.71 -11.48
N GLN A 155 16.32 33.68 -10.59
CA GLN A 155 15.47 34.83 -10.89
C GLN A 155 16.23 35.64 -11.94
N PRO A 156 15.68 35.83 -13.17
CA PRO A 156 16.33 36.68 -14.13
C PRO A 156 16.42 38.09 -13.55
N ALA A 157 17.64 38.58 -13.40
CA ALA A 157 17.91 39.95 -13.01
C ALA A 157 17.20 40.90 -13.98
N THR A 158 16.15 41.54 -13.52
CA THR A 158 15.54 42.67 -14.21
C THR A 158 16.52 43.83 -14.16
N ALA A 159 17.08 44.18 -15.32
CA ALA A 159 17.80 45.42 -15.56
C ALA A 159 16.83 46.57 -15.82
#